data_AF-A0AAV3WRX7-F1
#
_entry.id   AF-A0AAV3WRX7-F1
#
_cell.length_a   1.000
_cell.length_b   1.000
_cell.length_c   1.000
_cell.angle_alpha   90.00
_cell.angle_beta   90.00
_cell.angle_gamma   90.00
#
_symmetry.space_group_name_H-M   'P 1'
#
loop_
_entity.id
_entity.type
_entity.pdbx_description
1 polymer ?
#
loop_
_entity_poly.entity_id
_entity_poly.type
_entity_poly.pdbx_seq_one_letter_code
_entity_poly.pdbx_strand_id
1 'polypeptide(L)'
;MSKKEEEILNDINFILESTISMEEKDILIDAKKRLEKKEYLPKIISKLEDKLTPLAVQQKLSKDVSSLYLKITSHKFKDKGLGRGLSFM
;
A
#
# COMPACT_ATOMS: atom_id res chain seq x y z
N MET A 1 -15.07 -6.88 -9.17
CA MET A 1 -13.79 -6.69 -8.47
C MET A 1 -13.18 -8.05 -8.26
N SER A 2 -11.87 -8.18 -8.46
CA SER A 2 -11.12 -9.38 -8.10
C SER A 2 -11.02 -9.47 -6.58
N LYS A 3 -10.98 -10.67 -5.99
CA LYS A 3 -10.84 -10.87 -4.53
C LYS A 3 -9.69 -10.04 -3.92
N LYS A 4 -8.58 -9.90 -4.66
CA LYS A 4 -7.41 -9.10 -4.28
C LYS A 4 -7.71 -7.60 -4.15
N GLU A 5 -8.57 -7.05 -5.01
CA GLU A 5 -8.95 -5.63 -4.99
C GLU A 5 -9.83 -5.32 -3.77
N GLU A 6 -10.76 -6.22 -3.47
CA GLU A 6 -11.64 -6.12 -2.31
C GLU A 6 -10.87 -6.23 -0.98
N GLU A 7 -9.89 -7.13 -0.90
CA GLU A 7 -9.01 -7.23 0.28
C GLU A 7 -8.25 -5.92 0.52
N ILE A 8 -7.59 -5.36 -0.51
CA ILE A 8 -6.85 -4.10 -0.38
C ILE A 8 -7.81 -2.95 -0.02
N LEU A 9 -8.99 -2.90 -0.63
CA LEU A 9 -9.97 -1.85 -0.34
C LEU A 9 -10.44 -1.89 1.12
N ASN A 10 -10.69 -3.09 1.65
CA ASN A 10 -11.07 -3.28 3.05
C ASN A 10 -9.93 -2.90 4.00
N ASP A 11 -8.69 -3.31 3.70
CA ASP A 11 -7.53 -2.90 4.50
C ASP A 11 -7.39 -1.36 4.49
N ILE A 12 -7.50 -0.72 3.33
CA ILE A 12 -7.44 0.74 3.20
C ILE A 12 -8.53 1.41 4.05
N ASN A 13 -9.77 0.92 4.00
CA ASN A 13 -10.86 1.49 4.80
C ASN A 13 -10.58 1.35 6.31
N PHE A 14 -10.11 0.19 6.75
CA PHE A 14 -9.73 -0.03 8.15
C PHE A 14 -8.63 0.95 8.60
N ILE A 15 -7.63 1.16 7.76
CA ILE A 15 -6.52 2.08 8.05
C ILE A 15 -6.98 3.55 8.05
N LEU A 16 -7.93 3.91 7.19
CA LEU A 16 -8.53 5.24 7.16
C LEU A 16 -9.36 5.55 8.41
N GLU A 17 -9.85 4.52 9.12
CA GLU A 17 -10.51 4.67 10.42
C GLU A 17 -9.51 4.81 11.59
N SER A 18 -8.26 4.37 11.41
CA SER A 18 -7.17 4.57 12.36
C SER A 18 -6.61 6.01 12.34
N THR A 19 -5.90 6.36 13.42
CA THR A 19 -5.17 7.63 13.53
C THR A 19 -3.90 7.60 12.68
N ILE A 20 -4.03 7.94 11.39
CA ILE A 20 -2.93 8.07 10.43
C ILE A 20 -2.62 9.54 10.11
N SER A 21 -1.44 9.80 9.55
CA SER A 21 -1.07 11.14 9.12
C SER A 21 -1.90 11.61 7.92
N MET A 22 -2.05 12.94 7.80
CA MET A 22 -2.82 13.55 6.70
C MET A 22 -2.24 13.20 5.32
N GLU A 23 -0.91 13.08 5.23
CA GLU A 23 -0.20 12.61 4.03
C GLU A 23 -0.58 11.16 3.66
N GLU A 24 -0.60 10.26 4.64
CA GLU A 24 -0.99 8.85 4.44
C GLU A 24 -2.45 8.75 4.03
N LYS A 25 -3.31 9.55 4.67
CA LYS A 25 -4.74 9.61 4.39
C LYS A 25 -5.02 10.01 2.94
N ASP A 26 -4.32 11.03 2.42
CA ASP A 26 -4.48 11.45 1.03
C ASP A 26 -4.07 10.35 0.03
N ILE A 27 -2.95 9.67 0.31
CA ILE A 27 -2.47 8.53 -0.50
C ILE A 27 -3.49 7.39 -0.53
N LEU A 28 -4.02 7.01 0.62
CA LEU A 28 -5.02 5.95 0.77
C LEU A 28 -6.35 6.31 0.10
N ILE A 29 -6.79 7.56 0.19
CA ILE A 29 -7.99 8.03 -0.51
C ILE A 29 -7.80 8.00 -2.03
N ASP A 30 -6.64 8.41 -2.55
CA ASP A 30 -6.35 8.30 -4.00
C ASP A 30 -6.37 6.83 -4.45
N ALA A 31 -5.78 5.93 -3.67
CA ALA A 31 -5.80 4.49 -3.95
C ALA A 31 -7.23 3.91 -3.94
N LYS A 32 -8.04 4.27 -2.93
CA LYS A 32 -9.46 3.88 -2.86
C LYS A 32 -10.23 4.32 -4.10
N LYS A 33 -10.10 5.59 -4.51
CA LYS A 33 -10.77 6.12 -5.71
C LYS A 33 -10.35 5.37 -6.98
N ARG A 34 -9.09 4.94 -7.09
CA ARG A 34 -8.60 4.15 -8.23
C ARG A 34 -9.18 2.73 -8.23
N LEU A 35 -9.28 2.10 -7.06
CA LEU A 35 -9.91 0.79 -6.91
C LEU A 35 -11.40 0.85 -7.30
N GLU A 36 -12.12 1.89 -6.88
CA GLU A 36 -13.51 2.12 -7.26
C GLU A 36 -13.68 2.35 -8.77
N LYS A 37 -12.70 3.00 -9.41
CA LYS A 37 -12.64 3.17 -10.86
C LYS A 37 -12.28 1.88 -11.63
N LYS A 38 -12.09 0.75 -10.95
CA LYS A 38 -11.62 -0.52 -11.54
C LYS A 38 -10.30 -0.35 -12.32
N GLU A 39 -9.41 0.53 -11.83
CA GLU A 39 -8.07 0.70 -12.40
C GLU A 39 -7.24 -0.56 -12.12
N TYR A 40 -6.28 -0.86 -13.00
CA TYR A 40 -5.49 -2.10 -12.91
C TYR A 40 -4.72 -2.20 -11.59
N LEU A 41 -5.01 -3.21 -10.76
CA LEU A 41 -4.46 -3.36 -9.41
C LEU A 41 -2.92 -3.25 -9.33
N PRO A 42 -2.12 -3.86 -10.22
CA PRO A 42 -0.67 -3.66 -10.26
C PRO A 42 -0.23 -2.20 -10.44
N LYS A 43 -1.00 -1.39 -11.19
CA LYS A 43 -0.73 0.03 -11.37
C LYS A 43 -1.01 0.83 -10.11
N ILE A 44 -2.09 0.47 -9.40
CA ILE A 44 -2.44 1.07 -8.11
C ILE A 44 -1.37 0.74 -7.08
N ILE A 45 -0.92 -0.52 -7.02
CA ILE A 45 0.15 -0.98 -6.13
C ILE A 45 1.46 -0.25 -6.43
N SER A 46 1.89 -0.17 -7.69
CA SER A 46 3.11 0.55 -8.05
C SER A 46 3.07 2.01 -7.60
N LYS A 47 1.91 2.67 -7.73
CA LYS A 47 1.74 4.07 -7.33
C LYS A 47 1.66 4.24 -5.81
N LEU A 48 1.01 3.31 -5.11
CA LEU A 48 1.06 3.23 -3.66
C LEU A 48 2.50 3.06 -3.19
N GLU A 49 3.25 2.15 -3.82
CA GLU A 49 4.67 1.97 -3.53
C GLU A 49 5.45 3.26 -3.73
N ASP A 50 5.38 3.91 -4.89
CA ASP A 50 6.09 5.16 -5.18
C ASP A 50 5.82 6.26 -4.14
N LYS A 51 4.59 6.34 -3.61
CA LYS A 51 4.22 7.33 -2.59
C LYS A 51 4.57 6.90 -1.17
N LEU A 52 4.48 5.61 -0.85
CA LEU A 52 4.73 5.08 0.50
C LEU A 52 6.21 4.79 0.74
N THR A 53 7.00 4.45 -0.26
CA THR A 53 8.45 4.22 -0.15
C THR A 53 9.20 5.40 0.48
N PRO A 54 9.06 6.66 0.00
CA PRO A 54 9.75 7.78 0.63
C PRO A 54 9.29 8.03 2.08
N LEU A 55 8.02 7.76 2.40
CA LEU A 55 7.50 7.84 3.77
C LEU A 55 8.06 6.72 4.66
N ALA A 56 8.23 5.51 4.11
CA ALA A 56 8.83 4.37 4.78
C ALA A 56 10.31 4.64 5.12
N VAL A 57 11.05 5.16 4.15
CA VAL A 57 12.46 5.56 4.31
C VAL A 57 12.60 6.66 5.35
N GLN A 58 11.65 7.60 5.40
CA GLN A 58 11.59 8.64 6.42
C GLN A 58 11.03 8.17 7.77
N GLN A 59 10.65 6.89 7.91
CA GLN A 59 9.99 6.34 9.11
C GLN A 59 8.74 7.11 9.55
N LYS A 60 8.05 7.73 8.59
CA LYS A 60 6.81 8.49 8.81
C LYS A 60 5.55 7.65 8.60
N LEU A 61 5.70 6.38 8.23
CA LEU A 61 4.57 5.48 8.06
C LEU A 61 4.04 5.00 9.42
N SER A 62 2.73 5.08 9.56
CA SER A 62 2.00 4.44 10.64
C SER A 62 2.15 2.91 10.53
N LYS A 63 2.03 2.22 11.67
CA LYS A 63 2.16 0.75 11.71
C LYS A 63 1.17 0.04 10.79
N ASP A 64 -0.05 0.58 10.70
CA ASP A 64 -1.11 0.01 9.86
C ASP A 64 -0.81 0.20 8.37
N VAL A 65 -0.36 1.40 7.97
CA VAL A 65 0.05 1.70 6.59
C VAL A 65 1.30 0.91 6.20
N SER A 66 2.23 0.73 7.13
CA SER A 66 3.43 -0.11 6.93
C SER A 66 3.04 -1.58 6.69
N SER A 67 2.07 -2.09 7.43
CA SER A 67 1.55 -3.45 7.24
C SER A 67 0.87 -3.61 5.87
N LEU A 68 0.09 -2.61 5.45
CA LEU A 68 -0.49 -2.58 4.10
C LEU A 68 0.60 -2.53 3.02
N TYR A 69 1.59 -1.65 3.19
CA TYR A 69 2.73 -1.53 2.28
C TYR A 69 3.44 -2.87 2.12
N LEU A 70 3.78 -3.54 3.23
CA LEU A 70 4.40 -4.86 3.21
C LEU A 70 3.50 -5.90 2.52
N LYS A 71 2.19 -5.85 2.73
CA LYS A 71 1.22 -6.75 2.10
C LYS A 71 1.19 -6.56 0.58
N ILE A 72 1.14 -5.32 0.08
CA ILE A 72 1.14 -5.03 -1.36
C ILE A 72 2.50 -5.26 -2.02
N THR A 73 3.60 -5.13 -1.28
CA THR A 73 4.95 -5.46 -1.77
C THR A 73 5.27 -6.95 -1.66
N SER A 74 4.46 -7.72 -0.93
CA SER A 74 4.65 -9.16 -0.74
C SER A 74 4.45 -9.94 -2.03
N HIS A 75 5.06 -11.12 -2.10
CA HIS A 75 5.01 -12.04 -3.25
C HIS A 75 3.59 -12.41 -3.72
N LYS A 76 2.56 -12.26 -2.86
CA LYS A 76 1.14 -12.41 -3.26
C LYS A 76 0.68 -11.42 -4.34
N PHE A 77 1.36 -10.27 -4.40
CA PHE A 77 1.04 -9.14 -5.26
C PHE A 77 2.20 -8.77 -6.20
N LYS A 78 3.43 -9.19 -5.89
CA LYS A 78 4.63 -8.99 -6.70
C LYS A 78 5.27 -10.33 -7.11
N ASP A 79 5.08 -10.74 -8.35
CA ASP A 79 5.66 -11.99 -8.90
C ASP A 79 7.18 -11.89 -9.20
N LYS A 80 7.83 -10.77 -8.85
CA LYS A 80 9.27 -10.57 -9.12
C LYS A 80 10.01 -10.01 -7.90
N GLY A 81 10.68 -10.93 -7.18
CA GLY A 81 12.08 -10.75 -6.78
C GLY A 81 12.45 -9.63 -5.81
N LEU A 82 11.71 -9.43 -4.71
CA LEU A 82 12.25 -8.68 -3.56
C LEU A 82 13.10 -9.59 -2.67
N GLY A 83 14.19 -10.11 -3.25
CA GLY A 83 15.22 -10.91 -2.60
C GLY A 83 16.59 -10.23 -2.53
N ARG A 84 16.68 -8.91 -2.70
CA ARG A 84 17.94 -8.16 -2.58
C ARG A 84 17.68 -6.81 -1.94
N GLY A 85 18.01 -6.66 -0.65
CA GLY A 85 18.09 -5.34 -0.03
C GLY A 85 18.01 -5.31 1.49
N LEU A 86 17.43 -6.32 2.14
CA LEU A 86 17.46 -6.45 3.59
C LEU A 86 18.50 -7.51 3.99
N SER A 87 19.74 -7.33 3.53
CA SER A 87 20.88 -7.85 4.29
C SER A 87 21.01 -6.95 5.51
N PHE A 88 20.48 -7.48 6.61
CA PHE A 88 20.83 -7.16 7.99
C PHE A 88 22.24 -6.54 8.09
N MET A 89 22.30 -5.32 8.62
CA MET A 89 23.45 -4.86 9.40
C MET A 89 23.29 -5.36 10.83
#